data_AF-A0A348N6X7-F1
#
_entry.id   AF-A0A348N6X7-F1
#
_cell.length_a   1.000
_cell.length_b   1.000
_cell.length_c   1.000
_cell.angle_alpha   90.00
_cell.angle_beta   90.00
_cell.angle_gamma   90.00
#
_symmetry.space_group_name_H-M   'P 1'
#
loop_
_entity.id
_entity.type
_entity.pdbx_description
1 polymer ?
#
loop_
_entity_poly.entity_id
_entity_poly.type
_entity_poly.pdbx_seq_one_letter_code
_entity_poly.pdbx_strand_id
1 'polypeptide(L)' 'MNVPNKLTLFRVILIPFFVFFMLFEPESFTFRIIAEVIFCVASITDMLDGKIARKENLVTNFGKFMDPLADKLL' A
#
# COMPACT_ATOMS: atom_id res chain seq x y z
N MET A 1 0.65 -16.28 8.15
CA MET A 1 1.03 -15.11 7.33
C MET A 1 2.22 -14.42 7.95
N ASN A 2 3.27 -14.19 7.16
CA ASN A 2 4.49 -13.51 7.62
C ASN A 2 4.26 -12.00 7.70
N VAL A 3 5.17 -11.29 8.38
CA VAL A 3 5.12 -9.82 8.53
C VAL A 3 5.00 -9.10 7.18
N PRO A 4 5.75 -9.46 6.11
CA PRO A 4 5.60 -8.83 4.79
C PRO A 4 4.18 -8.97 4.23
N ASN A 5 3.61 -10.18 4.23
CA ASN A 5 2.27 -10.41 3.69
C ASN A 5 1.17 -9.64 4.45
N LYS A 6 1.37 -9.35 5.74
CA LYS A 6 0.45 -8.50 6.51
C LYS A 6 0.53 -7.04 6.07
N LEU A 7 1.73 -6.54 5.78
CA LEU A 7 1.95 -5.19 5.24
C LEU A 7 1.37 -5.06 3.84
N THR A 8 1.56 -6.06 2.98
CA THR A 8 0.97 -6.09 1.64
C THR A 8 -0.57 -6.08 1.71
N LEU A 9 -1.17 -6.88 2.61
CA LEU A 9 -2.62 -6.88 2.80
C LEU A 9 -3.13 -5.53 3.33
N PHE A 10 -2.40 -4.92 4.26
CA PHE A 10 -2.72 -3.59 4.77
C PHE A 10 -2.73 -2.54 3.64
N ARG A 11 -1.73 -2.55 2.76
CA ARG A 11 -1.68 -1.68 1.57
C ARG A 11 -2.87 -1.90 0.64
N VAL A 12 -3.26 -3.16 0.40
CA VAL A 12 -4.44 -3.50 -0.41
C VAL A 12 -5.73 -2.91 0.17
N ILE A 13 -5.86 -2.89 1.50
CA ILE A 13 -6.99 -2.26 2.18
C ILE A 13 -6.95 -0.74 2.04
N LEU A 14 -5.77 -0.11 2.04
CA LEU A 14 -5.63 1.35 1.91
C LEU A 14 -5.99 1.88 0.52
N ILE A 15 -5.79 1.09 -0.55
CA ILE A 15 -6.06 1.52 -1.94
C ILE A 15 -7.51 2.03 -2.13
N PRO A 16 -8.58 1.31 -1.72
CA PRO A 16 -9.94 1.84 -1.79
C PRO A 16 -10.14 3.18 -1.09
N PHE A 17 -9.50 3.39 0.07
CA PHE A 17 -9.58 4.67 0.79
C PHE A 17 -8.84 5.77 0.05
N PHE A 18 -7.64 5.48 -0.46
CA PHE A 18 -6.89 6.41 -1.30
C PHE A 18 -7.73 6.88 -2.49
N VAL A 19 -8.30 5.95 -3.25
CA VAL A 19 -9.15 6.25 -4.41
C VAL A 19 -10.39 7.03 -3.98
N PHE A 20 -11.03 6.65 -2.87
CA PHE A 20 -12.20 7.36 -2.35
C PHE A 20 -11.88 8.83 -2.02
N PHE A 21 -10.83 9.09 -1.25
CA PHE A 21 -10.45 10.46 -0.87
C PHE A 21 -9.95 11.27 -2.05
N MET A 22 -9.35 10.63 -3.05
CA MET A 22 -8.91 11.30 -4.28
C MET A 22 -10.09 11.70 -5.19
N LEU A 23 -11.16 10.90 -5.24
CA LEU A 23 -12.25 11.08 -6.21
C LEU A 23 -13.53 11.73 -5.65
N PHE A 24 -13.80 11.61 -4.35
CA PHE A 24 -15.08 12.05 -3.77
C PHE A 24 -15.22 13.59 -3.75
N GLU A 25 -14.21 14.30 -3.27
CA GLU A 25 -14.15 15.76 -3.28
C GLU A 25 -12.75 16.26 -3.66
N PRO A 26 -12.38 16.21 -4.95
CA PRO A 26 -11.02 16.50 -5.40
C PRO A 26 -10.57 17.96 -5.16
N GLU A 27 -11.53 18.89 -5.09
CA GLU A 27 -11.27 20.31 -4.81
C GLU A 27 -11.07 20.61 -3.32
N SER A 28 -11.46 19.68 -2.44
CA SER A 28 -11.35 19.86 -0.99
C SER A 28 -9.90 19.69 -0.55
N PHE A 29 -9.30 20.76 0.00
CA PHE A 29 -7.94 20.74 0.51
C PHE A 29 -7.74 19.62 1.55
N THR A 30 -8.71 19.41 2.44
CA THR A 30 -8.67 18.36 3.46
C THR A 30 -8.60 16.96 2.84
N PHE A 31 -9.41 16.70 1.81
CA PHE A 31 -9.43 15.38 1.15
C PHE A 31 -8.12 15.12 0.40
N ARG A 32 -7.53 16.14 -0.23
CA ARG A 32 -6.22 16.03 -0.89
C ARG A 32 -5.12 15.69 0.11
N ILE A 33 -5.08 16.34 1.27
CA ILE A 33 -4.12 16.03 2.33
C ILE A 33 -4.31 14.61 2.87
N ILE A 34 -5.56 14.17 3.07
CA ILE A 34 -5.83 12.79 3.51
C ILE A 34 -5.34 11.78 2.47
N ALA A 35 -5.63 12.00 1.19
CA ALA A 35 -5.18 11.14 0.10
C ALA A 35 -3.64 11.10 0.03
N GLU A 36 -2.96 12.24 0.17
CA GLU A 36 -1.50 12.33 0.20
C GLU A 36 -0.90 11.55 1.37
N VAL A 37 -1.46 11.68 2.57
CA VAL A 37 -1.02 10.91 3.75
C VAL A 37 -1.20 9.41 3.54
N ILE A 38 -2.34 8.98 3.00
CA ILE A 38 -2.59 7.56 2.70
C ILE A 38 -1.58 7.06 1.68
N PHE A 39 -1.31 7.83 0.63
CA PHE A 39 -0.32 7.50 -0.40
C PHE A 39 1.08 7.34 0.22
N CYS A 40 1.54 8.31 1.02
CA CYS A 40 2.83 8.23 1.70
C CYS A 40 2.94 6.99 2.60
N VAL A 41 1.90 6.69 3.40
CA VAL A 41 1.88 5.49 4.25
C VAL A 41 1.94 4.22 3.40
N ALA A 42 1.16 4.15 2.32
CA ALA A 42 1.11 3.00 1.43
C ALA A 42 2.48 2.73 0.77
N SER A 43 3.16 3.75 0.26
CA SER A 43 4.51 3.65 -0.32
C SER A 43 5.56 3.23 0.70
N ILE A 44 5.49 3.74 1.94
CA ILE A 44 6.41 3.33 3.01
C ILE A 44 6.20 1.85 3.36
N THR A 45 4.95 1.40 3.45
CA THR A 45 4.66 -0.02 3.76
C THR A 45 5.13 -0.98 2.69
N ASP A 46 5.07 -0.62 1.40
CA ASP A 46 5.65 -1.41 0.29
C ASP A 46 7.18 -1.52 0.42
N MET A 47 7.86 -0.39 0.65
CA MET A 47 9.31 -0.43 0.82
C MET A 47 9.71 -1.32 2.01
N LEU A 48 8.95 -1.27 3.10
CA LEU A 48 9.19 -2.07 4.31
C LEU A 48 8.91 -3.56 4.08
N ASP A 49 7.82 -3.92 3.41
CA ASP A 49 7.47 -5.32 3.19
C ASP A 49 8.51 -6.04 2.33
N GLY A 50 8.98 -5.41 1.25
CA GLY A 50 10.03 -5.93 0.38
C GLY A 50 11.40 -5.98 1.06
N LYS A 51 11.72 -5.00 1.91
CA LYS A 51 12.96 -4.99 2.70
C LYS A 51 12.98 -6.12 3.73
N ILE A 52 11.88 -6.32 4.46
CA ILE A 52 11.77 -7.40 5.46
C ILE A 52 11.76 -8.76 4.76
N ALA A 53 11.01 -8.92 3.66
CA ALA A 53 10.95 -10.17 2.92
C ALA A 53 12.33 -10.62 2.41
N ARG A 54 13.12 -9.69 1.85
CA ARG A 54 14.48 -9.97 1.37
C ARG A 54 15.46 -10.25 2.51
N LYS A 55 15.39 -9.48 3.60
CA LYS A 55 16.31 -9.64 4.74
C LYS A 55 16.11 -10.97 5.46
N GLU A 56 14.86 -11.37 5.66
CA GLU A 56 14.50 -12.56 6.45
C GLU A 56 14.32 -13.82 5.56
N ASN A 57 14.59 -13.75 4.26
CA ASN A 57 14.30 -14.80 3.28
C ASN A 57 12.83 -15.28 3.30
N LEU A 58 11.89 -14.39 3.65
CA LEU A 58 10.46 -14.66 3.75
C LEU A 58 9.70 -14.36 2.45
N VAL A 59 10.37 -14.52 1.32
CA VAL A 59 9.78 -14.26 -0.01
C VAL A 59 8.72 -15.33 -0.29
N THR A 60 7.47 -14.90 -0.46
CA THR A 60 6.34 -15.81 -0.74
C THR A 60 5.78 -15.60 -2.14
N ASN A 61 5.16 -16.64 -2.72
CA ASN A 61 4.47 -16.53 -4.01
C ASN A 61 3.29 -15.54 -3.94
N PHE A 62 2.66 -15.42 -2.77
CA PHE A 62 1.60 -14.43 -2.54
C PHE A 62 2.14 -13.01 -2.64
N GLY A 63 3.22 -12.67 -1.93
CA GLY A 63 3.85 -11.34 -2.02
C GLY A 63 4.25 -11.00 -3.46
N LYS A 64 4.96 -11.92 -4.13
CA LYS A 64 5.36 -11.76 -5.55
C LYS A 64 4.19 -11.49 -6.51
N PHE A 65 3.01 -12.01 -6.22
CA PHE A 65 1.81 -11.79 -7.03
C PHE A 65 1.12 -10.48 -6.67
N MET A 66 1.03 -10.16 -5.37
CA MET A 66 0.33 -8.99 -4.87
C MET A 66 1.11 -7.69 -5.07
N ASP A 67 2.45 -7.72 -5.02
CA ASP A 67 3.30 -6.54 -5.23
C ASP A 67 2.99 -5.85 -6.57
N PRO A 68 3.06 -6.52 -7.75
CA PRO A 68 2.73 -5.89 -9.04
C PRO A 68 1.24 -5.54 -9.21
N LEU A 69 0.34 -6.12 -8.41
CA LEU A 69 -1.07 -5.71 -8.38
C LEU A 69 -1.22 -4.39 -7.61
N ALA A 70 -0.61 -4.31 -6.44
CA ALA A 70 -0.65 -3.13 -5.59
C ALA A 70 0.07 -1.94 -6.24
N ASP A 71 1.20 -2.18 -6.90
CA ASP A 71 1.97 -1.16 -7.64
C ASP A 71 1.23 -0.54 -8.83
N LYS A 72 0.22 -1.24 -9.39
CA LYS A 72 -0.62 -0.70 -10.47
C LYS A 72 -1.83 0.09 -9.97
N LEU A 73 -2.18 -0.10 -8.71
CA LEU A 73 -3.37 0.46 -8.09
C LEU A 73 -3.08 1.71 -7.25
N LEU A 74 -1.84 1.87 -6.78
CA LEU A 74 -1.28 3.13 -6.29
C LEU A 74 -0.74 3.96 -7.45
#